data_AF-A0A2D4S7G8-F1
#
_entry.id   AF-A0A2D4S7G8-F1
#
_cell.length_a   1.000
_cell.length_b   1.000
_cell.length_c   1.000
_cell.angle_alpha   90.00
_cell.angle_beta   90.00
_cell.angle_gamma   90.00
#
_symmetry.space_group_name_H-M   'P 1'
#
loop_
_entity.id
_entity.type
_entity.pdbx_description
1 polymer ?
#
loop_
_entity_poly.entity_id
_entity_poly.type
_entity_poly.pdbx_seq_one_letter_code
_entity_poly.pdbx_strand_id
1 'polypeptide(L)'
;MSRARVVVDDPAARRRRRWLTGLLAGLVFVGFCGAYALGRIHAAQGWEDSFEVGEQRMQSDRKRVQNDNRRLRVENRKLSERIVALELDARIDKEAAGELKQSMSELQTRLANLRKEVGFYRGIVSPESEDDEPRIQQFSVRPTGSAGEYEYDLVLIRSAGHSSRANGSIIMRLDGLRNGEAITLNARNFGLKPSREPRFGFKYFQELAGSFSLPENFEPTLFEIEVVPAGGTAESVKNSYDWSELTQD
;
A
#
# COMPACT_ATOMS: atom_id res chain seq x y z
N MET A 1 134.20 -13.53 52.90
CA MET A 1 133.10 -13.85 51.94
C MET A 1 131.87 -13.04 52.33
N SER A 2 131.06 -12.66 51.34
CA SER A 2 129.83 -11.83 51.40
C SER A 2 130.04 -10.31 51.22
N ARG A 3 129.78 -9.85 49.98
CA ARG A 3 129.51 -8.45 49.66
C ARG A 3 128.01 -8.22 49.83
N ALA A 4 127.62 -7.60 50.95
CA ALA A 4 126.27 -7.09 51.12
C ALA A 4 126.14 -5.78 50.33
N ARG A 5 125.23 -5.75 49.35
CA ARG A 5 124.85 -4.53 48.62
C ARG A 5 123.98 -3.69 49.56
N VAL A 6 124.58 -2.70 50.21
CA VAL A 6 123.86 -1.74 51.05
C VAL A 6 123.06 -0.81 50.13
N VAL A 7 121.75 -1.02 50.09
CA VAL A 7 120.80 -0.05 49.57
C VAL A 7 120.71 1.07 50.59
N VAL A 8 121.37 2.19 50.31
CA VAL A 8 121.24 3.42 51.10
C VAL A 8 119.89 4.05 50.75
N ASP A 9 118.90 3.85 51.61
CA ASP A 9 117.60 4.52 51.53
C ASP A 9 117.76 5.98 51.95
N ASP A 10 117.67 6.90 50.99
CA ASP A 10 117.77 8.33 51.24
C ASP A 10 116.41 8.89 51.73
N PRO A 11 116.28 9.32 53.00
CA PRO A 11 115.00 9.74 53.59
C PRO A 11 114.45 11.04 52.96
N ALA A 12 115.33 11.86 52.35
CA ALA A 12 114.94 13.10 51.68
C ALA A 12 114.21 12.85 50.35
N ALA A 13 114.62 11.82 49.61
CA ALA A 13 114.00 11.43 48.34
C ALA A 13 112.58 10.90 48.53
N ARG A 14 112.32 10.12 49.59
CA ARG A 14 110.98 9.61 49.94
C ARG A 14 110.00 10.72 50.32
N ARG A 15 110.46 11.75 51.05
CA ARG A 15 109.61 12.90 51.44
C ARG A 15 109.21 13.73 50.22
N ARG A 16 110.16 14.08 49.33
CA ARG A 16 109.86 14.83 48.11
C ARG A 16 108.94 14.06 47.15
N ARG A 17 109.13 12.74 47.04
CA ARG A 17 108.27 11.87 46.21
C ARG A 17 106.84 11.80 46.74
N ARG A 18 106.63 11.75 48.07
CA ARG A 18 105.30 11.82 48.71
C ARG A 18 104.59 13.16 48.46
N TRP A 19 105.33 14.28 48.50
CA TRP A 19 104.77 15.60 48.19
C TRP A 19 104.39 15.74 46.71
N LEU A 20 105.23 15.25 45.80
CA LEU A 20 104.94 15.25 44.35
C LEU A 20 103.75 14.34 44.00
N THR A 21 103.65 13.15 44.60
CA THR A 21 102.48 12.27 44.40
C THR A 21 101.21 12.87 44.97
N GLY A 22 101.30 13.61 46.09
CA GLY A 22 100.18 14.35 46.67
C GLY A 22 99.68 15.47 45.75
N LEU A 23 100.59 16.25 45.16
CA LEU A 23 100.24 17.29 44.18
C LEU A 23 99.60 16.72 42.91
N LEU A 24 100.15 15.63 42.38
CA LEU A 24 99.57 14.94 41.22
C LEU A 24 98.18 14.39 41.52
N ALA A 25 97.99 13.76 42.68
CA ALA A 25 96.68 13.28 43.12
C ALA A 25 95.68 14.43 43.30
N GLY A 26 96.12 15.57 43.85
CA GLY A 26 95.30 16.77 43.97
C GLY A 26 94.86 17.33 42.62
N LEU A 27 95.77 17.38 41.63
CA LEU A 27 95.45 17.86 40.28
C LEU A 27 94.47 16.93 39.57
N VAL A 28 94.66 15.61 39.67
CA VAL A 28 93.72 14.62 39.14
C VAL A 28 92.35 14.75 39.80
N PHE A 29 92.31 14.97 41.12
CA PHE A 29 91.05 15.16 41.85
C PHE A 29 90.32 16.43 41.41
N VAL A 30 91.03 17.54 41.25
CA VAL A 30 90.44 18.79 40.74
C VAL A 30 89.96 18.63 39.30
N GLY A 31 90.71 17.93 38.45
CA GLY A 31 90.31 17.61 37.08
C GLY A 31 89.04 16.74 37.05
N PHE A 32 88.95 15.74 37.93
CA PHE A 32 87.78 14.88 38.06
C PHE A 32 86.56 15.64 38.58
N CYS A 33 86.72 16.49 39.60
CA CYS A 33 85.65 17.37 40.09
C CYS A 33 85.19 18.37 39.03
N GLY A 34 86.11 18.95 38.26
CA GLY A 34 85.79 19.84 37.15
C GLY A 34 85.02 19.13 36.03
N ALA A 35 85.46 17.93 35.63
CA ALA A 35 84.77 17.11 34.65
C ALA A 35 83.37 16.68 35.13
N TYR A 36 83.23 16.33 36.41
CA TYR A 36 81.93 15.99 37.00
C TYR A 36 80.98 17.19 37.06
N ALA A 37 81.49 18.37 37.44
CA ALA A 37 80.69 19.60 37.46
C ALA A 37 80.24 20.02 36.04
N LEU A 38 81.14 19.95 35.05
CA LEU A 38 80.80 20.23 33.65
C LEU A 38 79.83 19.19 33.06
N GLY A 39 80.00 17.91 33.40
CA GLY A 39 79.08 16.85 33.01
C GLY A 39 77.66 17.07 33.54
N ARG A 40 77.53 17.57 34.78
CA ARG A 40 76.22 17.92 35.37
C ARG A 40 75.55 19.11 34.66
N ILE A 41 76.32 20.10 34.21
CA ILE A 41 75.78 21.27 33.52
C ILE A 41 75.31 20.91 32.10
N HIS A 42 76.09 20.14 31.34
CA HIS A 42 75.66 19.66 30.02
C HIS A 42 74.49 18.66 30.09
N ALA A 43 74.46 17.79 31.10
CA ALA A 43 73.33 16.89 31.32
C ALA A 43 72.05 17.65 31.73
N ALA A 44 72.18 18.75 32.48
CA ALA A 44 71.05 19.60 32.86
C ALA A 44 70.46 20.35 31.66
N GLN A 45 71.30 20.89 30.76
CA GLN A 45 70.83 21.57 29.54
C GLN A 45 70.05 20.62 28.61
N GLY A 46 70.51 19.38 28.44
CA GLY A 46 69.77 18.38 27.66
C GLY A 46 68.46 17.90 28.31
N TRP A 47 68.33 18.00 29.64
CA TRP A 47 67.10 17.64 30.35
C TRP A 47 66.01 18.71 30.23
N GLU A 48 66.36 20.01 30.29
CA GLU A 48 65.40 21.11 30.09
C GLU A 48 64.81 21.11 28.67
N ASP A 49 65.65 21.02 27.64
CA ASP A 49 65.19 20.96 26.23
C ASP A 49 64.26 19.75 25.97
N SER A 50 64.55 18.60 26.60
CA SER A 50 63.72 17.40 26.45
C SER A 50 62.35 17.52 27.12
N PHE A 51 62.25 18.30 28.20
CA PHE A 51 61.01 18.54 28.91
C PHE A 51 60.12 19.53 28.14
N GLU A 52 60.71 20.62 27.63
CA GLU A 52 59.99 21.59 26.80
C GLU A 52 59.48 20.97 25.49
N VAL A 53 60.29 20.16 24.81
CA VAL A 53 59.89 19.43 23.60
C VAL A 53 58.79 18.39 23.92
N GLY A 54 58.85 17.74 25.09
CA GLY A 54 57.82 16.81 25.55
C GLY A 54 56.47 17.50 25.80
N GLU A 55 56.49 18.65 26.46
CA GLU A 55 55.28 19.42 26.76
C GLU A 55 54.64 19.99 25.49
N GLN A 56 55.45 20.52 24.56
CA GLN A 56 54.98 20.99 23.25
C GLN A 56 54.34 19.86 22.43
N ARG A 57 54.90 18.64 22.46
CA ARG A 57 54.30 17.46 21.81
C ARG A 57 52.96 17.10 22.44
N MET A 58 52.88 17.05 23.77
CA MET A 58 51.62 16.77 24.47
C MET A 58 50.54 17.83 24.18
N GLN A 59 50.90 19.11 24.13
CA GLN A 59 49.96 20.18 23.77
C GLN A 59 49.50 20.06 22.32
N SER A 60 50.41 19.76 21.38
CA SER A 60 50.04 19.58 19.97
C SER A 60 49.16 18.34 19.76
N ASP A 61 49.47 17.21 20.40
CA ASP A 61 48.63 16.01 20.36
C ASP A 61 47.26 16.25 21.00
N ARG A 62 47.18 16.97 22.13
CA ARG A 62 45.90 17.33 22.74
C ARG A 62 45.05 18.20 21.80
N LYS A 63 45.66 19.18 21.12
CA LYS A 63 44.97 20.00 20.11
C LYS A 63 44.49 19.15 18.93
N ARG A 64 45.32 18.22 18.44
CA ARG A 64 44.94 17.27 17.37
C ARG A 64 43.74 16.43 17.77
N VAL A 65 43.79 15.77 18.92
CA VAL A 65 42.70 14.94 19.43
C VAL A 65 41.43 15.76 19.65
N GLN A 66 41.53 16.99 20.17
CA GLN A 66 40.38 17.88 20.31
C GLN A 66 39.77 18.29 18.98
N ASN A 67 40.60 18.60 17.98
CA ASN A 67 40.15 18.93 16.63
C ASN A 67 39.48 17.73 15.95
N ASP A 68 40.06 16.54 16.09
CA ASP A 68 39.48 15.29 15.57
C ASP A 68 38.15 14.98 16.24
N ASN A 69 38.05 15.11 17.57
CA ASN A 69 36.81 14.91 18.29
C ASN A 69 35.74 15.91 17.85
N ARG A 70 36.11 17.19 17.65
CA ARG A 70 35.20 18.21 17.12
C ARG A 70 34.73 17.86 15.71
N ARG A 71 35.64 17.43 14.83
CA ARG A 71 35.33 17.01 13.47
C ARG A 71 34.37 15.82 13.45
N LEU A 72 34.67 14.77 14.22
CA LEU A 72 33.83 13.58 14.35
C LEU A 72 32.44 13.92 14.89
N ARG A 73 32.32 14.84 15.86
CA ARG A 73 31.01 15.29 16.36
C ARG A 73 30.20 16.03 15.31
N VAL A 74 30.85 16.85 14.48
CA VAL A 74 30.16 17.54 13.37
C VAL A 74 29.72 16.54 12.30
N GLU A 75 30.57 15.58 11.96
CA GLU A 75 30.25 14.52 10.99
C GLU A 75 29.12 13.61 11.50
N ASN A 76 29.17 13.22 12.77
CA ASN A 76 28.12 12.42 13.39
C ASN A 76 26.77 13.16 13.38
N ARG A 77 26.75 14.46 13.72
CA ARG A 77 25.52 15.27 13.60
C ARG A 77 24.99 15.30 12.16
N LYS A 78 25.85 15.54 11.17
CA LYS A 78 25.44 15.54 9.76
C LYS A 78 24.89 14.18 9.31
N LEU A 79 25.50 13.08 9.77
CA LEU A 79 25.03 11.74 9.47
C LEU A 79 23.69 11.46 10.14
N SER A 80 23.51 11.84 11.41
CA SER A 80 22.23 11.71 12.10
C SER A 80 21.13 12.53 11.44
N GLU A 81 21.39 13.78 11.06
CA GLU A 81 20.45 14.62 10.31
C GLU A 81 20.05 13.95 8.98
N ARG A 82 21.02 13.35 8.27
CA ARG A 82 20.77 12.65 7.02
C ARG A 82 19.97 11.36 7.20
N ILE A 83 20.20 10.62 8.28
CA ILE A 83 19.40 9.44 8.62
C ILE A 83 17.95 9.84 8.89
N VAL A 84 17.73 10.88 9.69
CA VAL A 84 16.37 11.39 9.98
C VAL A 84 15.66 11.82 8.70
N ALA A 85 16.35 12.53 7.80
CA ALA A 85 15.79 12.91 6.50
C ALA A 85 15.42 11.68 5.65
N LEU A 86 16.31 10.69 5.54
CA LEU A 86 16.05 9.47 4.78
C LEU A 86 14.92 8.63 5.37
N GLU A 87 14.81 8.56 6.69
CA GLU A 87 13.71 7.85 7.37
C GLU A 87 12.37 8.56 7.13
N LEU A 88 12.36 9.89 7.12
CA LEU A 88 11.19 10.68 6.80
C LEU A 88 10.77 10.47 5.34
N ASP A 89 11.70 10.56 4.39
CA ASP A 89 11.44 10.32 2.97
C ASP A 89 10.87 8.91 2.74
N ALA A 90 11.49 7.89 3.34
CA ALA A 90 11.01 6.51 3.24
C ALA A 90 9.61 6.30 3.85
N ARG A 91 9.28 7.04 4.92
CA ARG A 91 7.93 7.02 5.51
C ARG A 91 6.91 7.64 4.56
N ILE A 92 7.22 8.81 4.00
CA ILE A 92 6.36 9.52 3.05
C ILE A 92 6.12 8.64 1.82
N ASP A 93 7.18 8.06 1.24
CA ASP A 93 7.07 7.19 0.07
C ASP A 93 6.18 5.97 0.35
N LYS A 94 6.31 5.37 1.54
CA LYS A 94 5.48 4.23 1.94
C LYS A 94 4.01 4.62 2.09
N GLU A 95 3.73 5.78 2.66
CA GLU A 95 2.36 6.30 2.82
C GLU A 95 1.74 6.64 1.46
N ALA A 96 2.46 7.37 0.61
CA ALA A 96 2.03 7.70 -0.74
C ALA A 96 1.78 6.45 -1.61
N ALA A 97 2.65 5.44 -1.51
CA ALA A 97 2.44 4.16 -2.19
C ALA A 97 1.20 3.42 -1.68
N GLY A 98 0.91 3.53 -0.38
CA GLY A 98 -0.31 3.01 0.24
C GLY A 98 -1.57 3.68 -0.31
N GLU A 99 -1.60 5.02 -0.31
CA GLU A 99 -2.71 5.81 -0.85
C GLU A 99 -2.95 5.54 -2.35
N LEU A 100 -1.87 5.43 -3.13
CA LEU A 100 -1.96 5.10 -4.56
C LEU A 100 -2.58 3.71 -4.76
N LYS A 101 -2.15 2.72 -3.98
CA LYS A 101 -2.69 1.35 -4.04
C LYS A 101 -4.17 1.32 -3.65
N GLN A 102 -4.56 2.06 -2.61
CA GLN A 102 -5.95 2.18 -2.21
C GLN A 102 -6.79 2.82 -3.32
N SER A 103 -6.34 3.95 -3.87
CA SER A 103 -7.01 4.64 -4.97
C SER A 103 -7.17 3.75 -6.21
N MET A 104 -6.14 2.96 -6.55
CA MET A 104 -6.18 2.01 -7.65
C MET A 104 -7.20 0.89 -7.39
N SER A 105 -7.26 0.37 -6.16
CA SER A 105 -8.25 -0.62 -5.75
C SER A 105 -9.67 -0.06 -5.83
N GLU A 106 -9.91 1.18 -5.38
CA GLU A 106 -11.20 1.84 -5.46
C GLU A 106 -11.63 2.07 -6.92
N LEU A 107 -10.71 2.53 -7.78
CA LEU A 107 -10.94 2.69 -9.22
C LEU A 107 -11.24 1.36 -9.90
N GLN A 108 -10.53 0.28 -9.55
CA GLN A 108 -10.80 -1.06 -10.07
C GLN A 108 -12.20 -1.56 -9.67
N THR A 109 -12.60 -1.37 -8.41
CA THR A 109 -13.95 -1.69 -7.94
C THR A 109 -15.01 -0.88 -8.66
N ARG A 110 -14.80 0.44 -8.83
CA ARG A 110 -15.72 1.29 -9.60
C ARG A 110 -15.81 0.85 -11.05
N LEU A 111 -14.69 0.53 -11.70
CA LEU A 111 -14.67 0.00 -13.07
C LEU A 111 -15.39 -1.35 -13.18
N ALA A 112 -15.21 -2.26 -12.22
CA ALA A 112 -15.90 -3.53 -12.19
C ALA A 112 -17.42 -3.34 -12.03
N ASN A 113 -17.84 -2.44 -11.14
CA ASN A 113 -19.25 -2.10 -10.96
C ASN A 113 -19.83 -1.45 -12.21
N LEU A 114 -19.14 -0.48 -12.80
CA LEU A 114 -19.60 0.19 -14.02
C LEU A 114 -19.66 -0.78 -15.21
N ARG A 115 -18.73 -1.74 -15.31
CA ARG A 115 -18.79 -2.81 -16.32
C ARG A 115 -19.95 -3.76 -16.08
N LYS A 116 -20.26 -4.10 -14.83
CA LYS A 116 -21.47 -4.89 -14.49
C LYS A 116 -22.73 -4.12 -14.85
N GLU A 117 -22.78 -2.83 -14.55
CA GLU A 117 -23.91 -1.96 -14.85
C GLU A 117 -24.10 -1.79 -16.36
N VAL A 118 -23.03 -1.54 -17.12
CA VAL A 118 -23.07 -1.50 -18.60
C VAL A 118 -23.40 -2.86 -19.19
N GLY A 119 -22.92 -3.96 -18.61
CA GLY A 119 -23.25 -5.32 -19.03
C GLY A 119 -24.72 -5.64 -18.80
N PHE A 120 -25.25 -5.24 -17.65
CA PHE A 120 -26.68 -5.28 -17.33
C PHE A 120 -27.48 -4.42 -18.32
N TYR A 121 -27.07 -3.17 -18.55
CA TYR A 121 -27.71 -2.30 -19.54
C TYR A 121 -27.58 -2.80 -20.97
N ARG A 122 -26.50 -3.48 -21.37
CA ARG A 122 -26.38 -4.10 -22.70
C ARG A 122 -27.23 -5.37 -22.80
N GLY A 123 -27.28 -6.20 -21.76
CA GLY A 123 -28.18 -7.34 -21.69
C GLY A 123 -29.66 -6.92 -21.72
N ILE A 124 -29.93 -5.70 -21.23
CA ILE A 124 -31.21 -5.03 -21.41
C ILE A 124 -31.35 -4.51 -22.85
N VAL A 125 -30.49 -3.59 -23.29
CA VAL A 125 -30.69 -2.76 -24.49
C VAL A 125 -30.31 -3.45 -25.81
N SER A 126 -29.53 -4.54 -25.80
CA SER A 126 -29.10 -5.24 -27.02
C SER A 126 -28.74 -6.71 -26.76
N PRO A 127 -29.72 -7.64 -26.85
CA PRO A 127 -29.40 -9.00 -27.27
C PRO A 127 -28.88 -8.97 -28.72
N GLU A 128 -28.03 -9.93 -29.10
CA GLU A 128 -27.40 -10.06 -30.43
C GLU A 128 -28.39 -10.35 -31.59
N SER A 129 -29.63 -9.89 -31.50
CA SER A 129 -30.64 -9.99 -32.53
C SER A 129 -31.10 -8.61 -32.96
N GLU A 130 -30.79 -8.27 -34.21
CA GLU A 130 -31.15 -7.06 -34.95
C GLU A 130 -32.68 -6.89 -35.18
N ASP A 131 -33.54 -7.52 -34.38
CA ASP A 131 -34.98 -7.47 -34.68
C ASP A 131 -35.63 -6.22 -34.08
N ASP A 132 -36.32 -5.49 -34.96
CA ASP A 132 -37.01 -4.22 -34.77
C ASP A 132 -38.23 -4.28 -33.82
N GLU A 133 -38.45 -5.41 -33.15
CA GLU A 133 -39.67 -5.76 -32.44
C GLU A 133 -39.63 -5.37 -30.95
N PRO A 134 -40.77 -4.98 -30.36
CA PRO A 134 -40.88 -4.76 -28.91
C PRO A 134 -40.54 -6.03 -28.13
N ARG A 135 -39.62 -5.94 -27.16
CA ARG A 135 -39.21 -7.06 -26.32
C ARG A 135 -39.57 -6.83 -24.86
N ILE A 136 -39.82 -7.93 -24.14
CA ILE A 136 -39.99 -7.92 -22.68
C ILE A 136 -38.61 -7.84 -22.05
N GLN A 137 -38.35 -6.74 -21.35
CA GLN A 137 -37.10 -6.56 -20.63
C GLN A 137 -37.13 -7.19 -19.25
N GLN A 138 -38.21 -6.89 -18.52
CA GLN A 138 -38.34 -7.27 -17.14
C GLN A 138 -39.81 -7.52 -16.87
N PHE A 139 -40.08 -8.59 -16.15
CA PHE A 139 -41.38 -8.90 -15.60
C PHE A 139 -41.17 -9.34 -14.16
N SER A 140 -41.91 -8.71 -13.24
CA SER A 140 -41.90 -9.10 -11.83
C SER A 140 -43.32 -9.15 -11.31
N VAL A 141 -43.59 -10.13 -10.45
CA VAL A 141 -44.87 -10.30 -9.77
C VAL A 141 -44.61 -10.25 -8.27
N ARG A 142 -45.35 -9.43 -7.54
CA ARG A 142 -45.22 -9.32 -6.08
C ARG A 142 -46.56 -9.61 -5.41
N PRO A 143 -46.59 -10.42 -4.34
CA PRO A 143 -47.80 -10.57 -3.54
C PRO A 143 -48.14 -9.24 -2.87
N THR A 144 -49.43 -8.92 -2.81
CA THR A 144 -49.93 -7.82 -2.00
C THR A 144 -50.19 -8.29 -0.58
N GLY A 145 -50.50 -7.38 0.34
CA GLY A 145 -50.90 -7.72 1.71
C GLY A 145 -52.20 -8.56 1.80
N SER A 146 -52.91 -8.74 0.70
CA SER A 146 -54.15 -9.52 0.60
C SER A 146 -53.90 -10.87 -0.07
N ALA A 147 -54.40 -11.95 0.54
CA ALA A 147 -54.22 -13.30 0.03
C ALA A 147 -54.83 -13.46 -1.37
N GLY A 148 -54.04 -13.97 -2.32
CA GLY A 148 -54.46 -14.17 -3.71
C GLY A 148 -54.41 -12.91 -4.58
N GLU A 149 -54.04 -11.75 -4.05
CA GLU A 149 -53.86 -10.51 -4.84
C GLU A 149 -52.37 -10.25 -5.11
N TYR A 150 -52.05 -9.96 -6.37
CA TYR A 150 -50.69 -9.73 -6.86
C TYR A 150 -50.63 -8.45 -7.68
N GLU A 151 -49.50 -7.76 -7.57
CA GLU A 151 -49.12 -6.67 -8.46
C GLU A 151 -48.05 -7.15 -9.44
N TYR A 152 -48.09 -6.64 -10.66
CA TYR A 152 -47.07 -6.90 -11.66
C TYR A 152 -46.50 -5.60 -12.23
N ASP A 153 -45.22 -5.65 -12.54
CA ASP A 153 -44.53 -4.64 -13.32
C ASP A 153 -43.94 -5.30 -14.56
N LEU A 154 -44.23 -4.72 -15.73
CA LEU A 154 -43.74 -5.17 -17.01
C LEU A 154 -43.03 -4.02 -17.73
N VAL A 155 -41.76 -4.22 -18.06
CA VAL A 155 -40.96 -3.26 -18.81
C VAL A 155 -40.77 -3.79 -20.23
N LEU A 156 -41.25 -3.00 -21.20
CA LEU A 156 -41.03 -3.25 -22.62
C LEU A 156 -39.97 -2.30 -23.16
N ILE A 157 -39.10 -2.79 -24.04
CA ILE A 157 -38.06 -2.00 -24.71
C ILE A 157 -38.06 -2.23 -26.22
N ARG A 158 -37.44 -1.30 -26.95
CA ARG A 158 -37.18 -1.41 -28.38
C ARG A 158 -35.83 -0.76 -28.71
N SER A 159 -35.12 -1.32 -29.70
CA SER A 159 -33.89 -0.75 -30.23
C SER A 159 -34.12 0.65 -30.84
N ALA A 160 -33.15 1.55 -30.65
CA ALA A 160 -33.26 2.97 -31.02
C ALA A 160 -33.15 3.26 -32.53
N GLY A 161 -33.06 2.24 -33.39
CA GLY A 161 -32.82 2.37 -34.83
C GLY A 161 -33.92 3.09 -35.62
N HIS A 162 -35.14 3.20 -35.09
CA HIS A 162 -36.29 3.74 -35.83
C HIS A 162 -37.03 4.88 -35.09
N SER A 163 -37.53 5.86 -35.85
CA SER A 163 -38.22 7.05 -35.33
C SER A 163 -39.72 6.85 -35.03
N SER A 164 -40.30 5.74 -35.48
CA SER A 164 -41.72 5.42 -35.34
C SER A 164 -42.07 4.82 -33.97
N ARG A 165 -43.29 5.08 -33.49
CA ARG A 165 -43.82 4.49 -32.26
C ARG A 165 -44.23 3.04 -32.50
N ALA A 166 -43.77 2.13 -31.65
CA ALA A 166 -44.32 0.77 -31.58
C ALA A 166 -45.62 0.79 -30.80
N ASN A 167 -46.67 0.19 -31.37
CA ASN A 167 -47.96 0.02 -30.71
C ASN A 167 -48.32 -1.47 -30.72
N GLY A 168 -49.16 -1.92 -29.80
CA GLY A 168 -49.60 -3.33 -29.75
C GLY A 168 -50.43 -3.67 -28.53
N SER A 169 -50.63 -4.97 -28.31
CA SER A 169 -51.33 -5.53 -27.16
C SER A 169 -50.50 -6.61 -26.48
N ILE A 170 -50.78 -6.84 -25.21
CA ILE A 170 -50.09 -7.83 -24.39
C ILE A 170 -51.12 -8.84 -23.93
N ILE A 171 -50.85 -10.10 -24.25
CA ILE A 171 -51.66 -11.22 -23.84
C ILE A 171 -50.93 -11.89 -22.67
N MET A 172 -51.63 -12.04 -21.55
CA MET A 172 -51.11 -12.74 -20.36
C MET A 172 -51.95 -13.98 -20.11
N ARG A 173 -51.26 -15.10 -19.86
CA ARG A 173 -51.85 -16.39 -19.51
C ARG A 173 -51.13 -16.96 -18.30
N LEU A 174 -51.89 -17.66 -17.46
CA LEU A 174 -51.36 -18.30 -16.27
C LEU A 174 -51.86 -19.75 -16.23
N ASP A 175 -50.93 -20.67 -16.34
CA ASP A 175 -51.18 -22.10 -16.21
C ASP A 175 -51.03 -22.52 -14.76
N GLY A 176 -51.82 -23.50 -14.36
CA GLY A 176 -51.78 -24.05 -13.02
C GLY A 176 -52.74 -25.22 -12.83
N LEU A 177 -52.86 -25.64 -11.59
CA LEU A 177 -53.79 -26.68 -11.17
C LEU A 177 -54.94 -26.06 -10.39
N ARG A 178 -56.19 -26.44 -10.68
CA ARG A 178 -57.33 -26.15 -9.81
C ARG A 178 -57.97 -27.45 -9.40
N ASN A 179 -58.04 -27.70 -8.09
CA ASN A 179 -58.56 -28.96 -7.54
C ASN A 179 -57.90 -30.22 -8.16
N GLY A 180 -56.61 -30.13 -8.53
CA GLY A 180 -55.86 -31.22 -9.16
C GLY A 180 -56.01 -31.36 -10.68
N GLU A 181 -56.81 -30.53 -11.34
CA GLU A 181 -56.96 -30.51 -12.81
C GLU A 181 -56.18 -29.34 -13.43
N ALA A 182 -55.47 -29.58 -14.52
CA ALA A 182 -54.72 -28.54 -15.23
C ALA A 182 -55.67 -27.54 -15.91
N ILE A 183 -55.52 -26.26 -15.59
CA ILE A 183 -56.34 -25.18 -16.13
C ILE A 183 -55.47 -23.97 -16.49
N THR A 184 -55.73 -23.39 -17.67
CA THR A 184 -55.13 -22.13 -18.12
C THR A 184 -56.09 -20.98 -17.87
N LEU A 185 -55.64 -19.98 -17.10
CA LEU A 185 -56.35 -18.73 -16.87
C LEU A 185 -55.84 -17.66 -17.83
N ASN A 186 -56.72 -17.14 -18.70
CA ASN A 186 -56.43 -15.93 -19.48
C ASN A 186 -56.58 -14.67 -18.62
N ALA A 187 -56.09 -13.51 -19.08
CA ALA A 187 -56.22 -12.20 -18.41
C ALA A 187 -57.59 -11.90 -17.76
N ARG A 188 -58.69 -12.33 -18.41
CA ARG A 188 -60.05 -12.16 -17.87
C ARG A 188 -60.40 -13.08 -16.69
N ASN A 189 -59.76 -14.24 -16.61
CA ASN A 189 -60.08 -15.31 -15.65
C ASN A 189 -59.31 -15.17 -14.33
N PHE A 190 -58.16 -14.49 -14.33
CA PHE A 190 -57.40 -14.16 -13.11
C PHE A 190 -57.60 -12.69 -12.66
N GLY A 191 -58.68 -12.04 -13.10
CA GLY A 191 -59.13 -10.78 -12.53
C GLY A 191 -58.25 -9.56 -12.82
N LEU A 192 -57.51 -9.56 -13.94
CA LEU A 192 -56.68 -8.41 -14.33
C LEU A 192 -57.55 -7.14 -14.43
N LYS A 193 -57.20 -6.09 -13.67
CA LYS A 193 -57.88 -4.79 -13.71
C LYS A 193 -57.05 -3.81 -14.56
N PRO A 194 -57.62 -3.14 -15.58
CA PRO A 194 -58.97 -3.31 -16.13
C PRO A 194 -59.09 -4.61 -16.95
N SER A 195 -60.31 -5.16 -17.07
CA SER A 195 -60.67 -6.44 -17.73
C SER A 195 -60.24 -6.62 -19.21
N ARG A 196 -59.44 -5.71 -19.77
CA ARG A 196 -58.89 -5.74 -21.13
C ARG A 196 -57.38 -5.95 -21.09
N GLU A 197 -56.87 -6.68 -22.08
CA GLU A 197 -55.44 -6.83 -22.34
C GLU A 197 -54.74 -5.45 -22.39
N PRO A 198 -53.62 -5.28 -21.67
CA PRO A 198 -52.91 -4.02 -21.67
C PRO A 198 -52.38 -3.71 -23.08
N ARG A 199 -52.51 -2.44 -23.47
CA ARG A 199 -52.01 -1.92 -24.74
C ARG A 199 -50.77 -1.09 -24.50
N PHE A 200 -49.80 -1.18 -25.40
CA PHE A 200 -48.59 -0.38 -25.35
C PHE A 200 -48.48 0.53 -26.58
N GLY A 201 -47.72 1.62 -26.42
CA GLY A 201 -47.55 2.66 -27.42
C GLY A 201 -46.34 3.54 -27.12
N PHE A 202 -45.13 3.06 -27.45
CA PHE A 202 -43.88 3.70 -27.03
C PHE A 202 -42.81 3.78 -28.12
N LYS A 203 -41.84 4.67 -27.93
CA LYS A 203 -40.72 4.86 -28.87
C LYS A 203 -39.48 4.07 -28.47
N TYR A 204 -39.15 4.05 -27.18
CA TYR A 204 -37.94 3.41 -26.66
C TYR A 204 -38.24 2.39 -25.58
N PHE A 205 -39.03 2.78 -24.57
CA PHE A 205 -39.49 1.88 -23.53
C PHE A 205 -40.87 2.29 -23.00
N GLN A 206 -41.57 1.34 -22.38
CA GLN A 206 -42.77 1.59 -21.60
C GLN A 206 -42.85 0.64 -20.42
N GLU A 207 -43.19 1.19 -19.27
CA GLU A 207 -43.53 0.44 -18.07
C GLU A 207 -45.06 0.29 -17.98
N LEU A 208 -45.50 -0.92 -17.67
CA LEU A 208 -46.90 -1.29 -17.51
C LEU A 208 -47.05 -1.97 -16.16
N ALA A 209 -47.67 -1.26 -15.23
CA ALA A 209 -48.02 -1.78 -13.92
C ALA A 209 -49.51 -2.14 -13.88
N GLY A 210 -49.84 -3.16 -13.11
CA GLY A 210 -51.22 -3.50 -12.81
C GLY A 210 -51.34 -4.52 -11.70
N SER A 211 -52.57 -4.95 -11.44
CA SER A 211 -52.85 -5.95 -10.42
C SER A 211 -53.85 -6.98 -10.90
N PHE A 212 -53.77 -8.16 -10.29
CA PHE A 212 -54.64 -9.27 -10.58
C PHE A 212 -54.89 -10.14 -9.34
N SER A 213 -55.95 -10.95 -9.39
CA SER A 213 -56.39 -11.76 -8.26
C SER A 213 -56.59 -13.21 -8.69
N LEU A 214 -55.84 -14.12 -8.08
CA LEU A 214 -55.98 -15.55 -8.34
C LEU A 214 -57.23 -16.10 -7.64
N PRO A 215 -58.04 -16.92 -8.31
CA PRO A 215 -59.19 -17.54 -7.67
C PRO A 215 -58.76 -18.55 -6.61
N GLU A 216 -59.63 -18.80 -5.62
CA GLU A 216 -59.38 -19.78 -4.57
C GLU A 216 -59.13 -21.19 -5.14
N ASN A 217 -58.23 -21.95 -4.49
CA ASN A 217 -57.81 -23.30 -4.86
C ASN A 217 -57.13 -23.40 -6.25
N PHE A 218 -56.51 -22.32 -6.72
CA PHE A 218 -55.66 -22.33 -7.92
C PHE A 218 -54.18 -22.27 -7.53
N GLU A 219 -53.43 -23.29 -7.95
CA GLU A 219 -51.99 -23.41 -7.77
C GLU A 219 -51.29 -23.04 -9.09
N PRO A 220 -50.78 -21.81 -9.23
CA PRO A 220 -50.09 -21.37 -10.44
C PRO A 220 -48.74 -22.08 -10.61
N THR A 221 -48.40 -22.42 -11.86
CA THR A 221 -47.14 -23.08 -12.21
C THR A 221 -46.35 -22.29 -13.24
N LEU A 222 -46.98 -21.78 -14.29
CA LEU A 222 -46.30 -21.09 -15.39
C LEU A 222 -47.05 -19.81 -15.78
N PHE A 223 -46.33 -18.69 -15.83
CA PHE A 223 -46.85 -17.42 -16.31
C PHE A 223 -46.31 -17.13 -17.73
N GLU A 224 -47.21 -16.97 -18.70
CA GLU A 224 -46.86 -16.67 -20.08
C GLU A 224 -47.26 -15.25 -20.46
N ILE A 225 -46.34 -14.54 -21.11
CA ILE A 225 -46.56 -13.20 -21.66
C ILE A 225 -46.26 -13.23 -23.14
N GLU A 226 -47.20 -12.72 -23.92
CA GLU A 226 -47.10 -12.60 -25.37
C GLU A 226 -47.30 -11.14 -25.77
N VAL A 227 -46.28 -10.56 -26.40
CA VAL A 227 -46.30 -9.18 -26.92
C VAL A 227 -46.66 -9.25 -28.39
N VAL A 228 -47.80 -8.65 -28.76
CA VAL A 228 -48.34 -8.67 -30.11
C VAL A 228 -48.23 -7.25 -30.71
N PRO A 229 -47.30 -6.99 -31.64
CA PRO A 229 -47.17 -5.70 -32.30
C PRO A 229 -48.38 -5.40 -33.20
N ALA A 230 -48.78 -4.13 -33.25
CA ALA A 230 -49.80 -3.64 -34.16
C ALA A 230 -49.20 -3.49 -35.56
N GLY A 231 -49.72 -4.26 -36.53
CA GLY A 231 -49.27 -4.18 -37.93
C GLY A 231 -49.23 -5.50 -38.68
N GLY A 232 -49.38 -6.65 -38.01
CA GLY A 232 -49.53 -7.98 -38.64
C GLY A 232 -48.30 -8.52 -39.38
N THR A 233 -47.24 -7.71 -39.56
CA THR A 233 -46.00 -8.10 -40.24
C THR A 233 -44.84 -8.41 -39.29
N ALA A 234 -44.96 -8.06 -38.01
CA ALA A 234 -43.96 -8.35 -36.98
C ALA A 234 -44.38 -9.60 -36.19
N GLU A 235 -43.42 -10.45 -35.85
CA GLU A 235 -43.63 -11.62 -35.02
C GLU A 235 -44.04 -11.22 -33.59
N SER A 236 -44.83 -12.07 -32.97
CA SER A 236 -45.18 -11.92 -31.56
C SER A 236 -44.07 -12.51 -30.70
N VAL A 237 -43.61 -11.75 -29.70
CA VAL A 237 -42.62 -12.24 -28.75
C VAL A 237 -43.31 -12.92 -27.58
N LYS A 238 -43.03 -14.20 -27.34
CA LYS A 238 -43.58 -14.99 -26.24
C LYS A 238 -42.49 -15.36 -25.23
N ASN A 239 -42.70 -15.02 -23.97
CA ASN A 239 -41.88 -15.45 -22.84
C ASN A 239 -42.73 -16.24 -21.84
N SER A 240 -42.16 -17.31 -21.30
CA SER A 240 -42.77 -18.12 -20.24
C SER A 240 -41.87 -18.10 -19.01
N TYR A 241 -42.46 -17.98 -17.83
CA TYR A 241 -41.78 -17.81 -16.56
C TYR A 241 -42.33 -18.82 -15.54
N ASP A 242 -41.46 -19.49 -14.80
CA ASP A 242 -41.89 -20.35 -13.69
C ASP A 242 -42.44 -19.48 -12.56
N TRP A 243 -43.64 -19.80 -12.09
CA TRP A 243 -44.30 -19.03 -11.04
C TRP A 243 -43.50 -19.00 -9.73
N SER A 244 -42.81 -20.10 -9.42
CA SER A 244 -42.00 -20.22 -8.20
C SER A 244 -40.77 -19.31 -8.22
N GLU A 245 -40.21 -19.02 -9.40
CA GLU A 245 -39.08 -18.12 -9.56
C GLU A 245 -39.51 -16.64 -9.57
N LEU A 246 -40.71 -16.35 -10.10
CA LEU A 246 -41.24 -14.98 -10.16
C LEU A 246 -41.62 -14.37 -8.82
N THR A 247 -41.90 -15.22 -7.81
CA THR A 247 -42.41 -14.81 -6.50
C THR A 247 -41.40 -15.00 -5.36
N GLN A 248 -40.16 -15.40 -5.69
CA GLN A 248 -39.06 -15.45 -4.73
C GLN A 248 -38.41 -14.06 -4.60
N ASP A 249 -38.47 -13.49 -3.40
CA ASP A 249 -37.68 -12.32 -2.98
C ASP A 249 -36.19 -12.68 -2.83
#